data_AF-A0A958U6X1-F1
#
_entry.id   AF-A0A958U6X1-F1
#
_cell.length_a   1.000
_cell.length_b   1.000
_cell.length_c   1.000
_cell.angle_alpha   90.00
_cell.angle_beta   90.00
_cell.angle_gamma   90.00
#
_symmetry.space_group_name_H-M   'P 1'
#
loop_
_entity.id
_entity.type
_entity.pdbx_description
1 polymer ?
#
loop_
_entity_poly.entity_id
_entity_poly.type
_entity_poly.pdbx_seq_one_letter_code
_entity_poly.pdbx_strand_id
1 'polypeptide(L)'
;EQRIYESEKLKEAETQIGFIAQEVEEAANSLQFDFHGLDRPENENDHYGLRYAEFVPVLVKALQEQQKEITTLKEEISQLKQLEVRLKQLELKQ
;
A
#
# COMPACT_ATOMS: atom_id res chain seq x y z
N GLU A 1 23.55 -28.69 11.60
CA GLU A 1 23.88 -28.44 10.18
C GLU A 1 22.78 -28.94 9.23
N GLN A 2 22.38 -30.22 9.25
CA GLN A 2 21.29 -30.75 8.39
C GLN A 2 19.94 -29.99 8.46
N ARG A 3 19.47 -29.61 9.66
CA ARG A 3 18.21 -28.85 9.81
C ARG A 3 18.21 -27.49 9.12
N ILE A 4 19.38 -26.84 8.98
CA ILE A 4 19.49 -25.53 8.34
C ILE A 4 19.43 -25.69 6.83
N TYR A 5 20.16 -26.67 6.28
CA TYR A 5 20.15 -27.00 4.85
C TYR A 5 18.76 -27.40 4.35
N GLU A 6 18.03 -28.23 5.09
CA GLU A 6 16.65 -28.58 4.73
C GLU A 6 15.71 -27.37 4.78
N SER A 7 15.88 -26.48 5.76
CA SER A 7 15.05 -25.27 5.87
C SER A 7 15.29 -24.27 4.73
N GLU A 8 16.53 -24.14 4.24
CA GLU A 8 16.87 -23.29 3.10
C GLU A 8 16.28 -23.85 1.81
N LYS A 9 16.39 -25.17 1.58
CA LYS A 9 15.78 -25.83 0.41
C LYS A 9 14.26 -25.72 0.40
N LEU A 10 13.63 -25.83 1.57
CA LEU A 10 12.18 -25.67 1.70
C LEU A 10 11.75 -24.23 1.40
N LYS A 11 12.52 -23.23 1.83
CA LYS A 11 12.29 -21.82 1.49
C LYS A 11 12.48 -21.52 0.00
N GLU A 12 13.49 -22.11 -0.62
CA GLU A 12 13.77 -21.93 -2.05
C GLU A 12 12.63 -22.51 -2.93
N ALA A 13 12.00 -23.59 -2.48
CA ALA A 13 10.85 -24.20 -3.14
C ALA A 13 9.53 -23.43 -2.91
N GLU A 14 9.51 -22.46 -2.00
CA GLU A 14 8.32 -21.68 -1.69
C GLU A 14 8.14 -20.54 -2.70
N THR A 15 6.93 -20.37 -3.22
CA THR A 15 6.61 -19.20 -4.04
C THR A 15 6.54 -17.97 -3.16
N GLN A 16 7.51 -17.09 -3.29
CA GLN A 16 7.53 -15.79 -2.61
C GLN A 16 6.77 -14.77 -3.44
N ILE A 17 5.96 -13.95 -2.79
CA ILE A 17 5.25 -12.81 -3.40
C ILE A 17 5.79 -11.55 -2.74
N GLY A 18 6.22 -10.58 -3.55
CA GLY A 18 6.82 -9.35 -3.06
C GLY A 18 7.00 -8.32 -4.16
N PHE A 19 7.62 -7.21 -3.79
CA PHE A 19 7.99 -6.15 -4.71
C PHE A 19 9.37 -6.39 -5.31
N ILE A 20 9.54 -5.92 -6.55
CA ILE A 20 10.83 -5.85 -7.22
C ILE A 20 11.51 -4.54 -6.79
N ALA A 21 12.73 -4.64 -6.27
CA ALA A 21 13.46 -3.50 -5.72
C ALA A 21 13.69 -2.37 -6.73
N GLN A 22 13.94 -2.71 -7.99
CA GLN A 22 14.12 -1.75 -9.08
C GLN A 22 12.81 -0.98 -9.36
N GLU A 23 11.66 -1.66 -9.34
CA GLU A 23 10.36 -1.02 -9.55
C GLU A 23 10.03 -0.08 -8.38
N VAL A 24 10.40 -0.47 -7.15
CA VAL A 24 10.28 0.40 -5.97
C VAL A 24 11.17 1.63 -6.09
N GLU A 25 12.39 1.49 -6.62
CA GLU A 25 13.28 2.62 -6.89
C GLU A 25 12.67 3.61 -7.89
N GLU A 26 12.17 3.11 -9.02
CA GLU A 26 11.52 3.92 -10.04
C GLU A 26 10.31 4.67 -9.48
N ALA A 27 9.48 3.97 -8.69
CA ALA A 27 8.32 4.56 -8.02
C ALA A 27 8.75 5.66 -7.03
N ALA A 28 9.74 5.38 -6.17
CA ALA A 28 10.27 6.34 -5.20
C ALA A 28 10.81 7.60 -5.89
N ASN A 29 11.56 7.44 -6.99
CA ASN A 29 12.08 8.55 -7.79
C ASN A 29 10.95 9.37 -8.43
N SER A 30 9.92 8.72 -8.96
CA SER A 30 8.75 9.40 -9.56
C SER A 30 7.98 10.25 -8.54
N LEU A 31 7.97 9.82 -7.29
CA LEU A 31 7.32 10.49 -6.16
C LEU A 31 8.24 11.52 -5.48
N GLN A 32 9.48 11.66 -5.93
CA GLN A 32 10.52 12.48 -5.29
C GLN A 32 10.67 12.16 -3.80
N PHE A 33 10.53 10.87 -3.46
CA PHE A 33 10.55 10.37 -2.10
C PHE A 33 11.79 9.49 -1.91
N ASP A 34 12.63 9.84 -0.94
CA ASP A 34 13.79 9.02 -0.61
C ASP A 34 13.36 7.89 0.34
N PHE A 35 13.10 6.72 -0.24
CA PHE A 35 12.71 5.55 0.53
C PHE A 35 13.93 4.84 1.12
N HIS A 36 14.15 5.04 2.42
CA HIS A 36 15.25 4.44 3.19
C HIS A 36 15.17 2.92 3.33
N GLY A 37 14.05 2.31 2.95
CA GLY A 37 13.90 0.85 2.90
C GLY A 37 14.51 0.20 1.66
N LEU A 38 14.98 0.98 0.69
CA LEU A 38 15.64 0.49 -0.52
C LEU A 38 17.17 0.51 -0.35
N ASP A 39 17.79 -0.64 -0.59
CA ASP A 39 19.24 -0.74 -0.73
C ASP A 39 19.60 -0.74 -2.21
N ARG A 40 20.35 0.28 -2.62
CA ARG A 40 20.87 0.43 -3.99
C ARG A 40 22.27 -0.15 -4.06
N PRO A 41 22.63 -0.86 -5.14
CA PRO A 41 23.99 -1.33 -5.32
C PRO A 41 24.95 -0.14 -5.49
N GLU A 42 26.09 -0.16 -4.81
CA GLU A 42 27.14 0.86 -4.97
C GLU A 42 28.15 0.45 -6.06
N ASN A 43 28.28 -0.86 -6.31
CA ASN A 43 29.19 -1.45 -7.30
C ASN A 43 28.52 -2.60 -8.08
N GLU A 44 29.16 -3.06 -9.15
CA GLU A 44 28.66 -4.17 -10.01
C GLU A 44 28.47 -5.51 -9.26
N ASN A 45 29.08 -5.67 -8.08
CA ASN A 45 28.97 -6.88 -7.26
C ASN A 45 27.87 -6.77 -6.19
N ASP A 46 27.26 -5.60 -6.02
CA ASP A 46 26.23 -5.40 -5.02
C ASP A 46 24.85 -5.76 -5.56
N HIS A 47 23.91 -6.06 -4.67
CA HIS A 47 22.56 -6.46 -5.03
C HIS A 47 21.55 -5.44 -4.54
N TYR A 48 20.47 -5.30 -5.31
CA TYR A 48 19.30 -4.58 -4.86
C TYR A 48 18.64 -5.30 -3.68
N GLY A 49 18.26 -4.53 -2.66
CA GLY A 49 17.60 -5.04 -1.46
C GLY A 49 16.38 -4.23 -1.05
N LEU A 50 15.42 -4.88 -0.40
CA LEU A 50 14.27 -4.23 0.20
C LEU A 50 14.13 -4.62 1.67
N ARG A 51 14.01 -3.61 2.53
CA ARG A 51 13.63 -3.75 3.94
C ARG A 51 12.12 -3.63 4.06
N TYR A 52 11.42 -4.76 4.03
CA TYR A 52 9.95 -4.81 4.12
C TYR A 52 9.38 -4.12 5.37
N ALA A 53 10.11 -4.12 6.49
CA ALA A 53 9.69 -3.44 7.71
C ALA A 53 9.55 -1.91 7.52
N GLU A 54 10.34 -1.31 6.64
CA GLU A 54 10.33 0.14 6.41
C GLU A 54 9.12 0.61 5.59
N PHE A 55 8.38 -0.32 4.97
CA PHE A 55 7.09 0.01 4.34
C PHE A 55 5.97 0.21 5.38
N VAL A 56 6.10 -0.34 6.59
CA VAL A 56 5.05 -0.27 7.62
C VAL A 56 4.60 1.17 7.90
N PRO A 57 5.48 2.14 8.20
CA PRO A 57 5.05 3.52 8.45
C PRO A 57 4.35 4.16 7.23
N VAL A 58 4.82 3.88 6.01
CA VAL A 58 4.22 4.38 4.76
C VAL A 58 2.82 3.79 4.57
N LEU A 59 2.65 2.49 4.78
CA LEU A 59 1.37 1.79 4.69
C LEU A 59 0.37 2.28 5.75
N VAL A 60 0.84 2.50 6.99
CA VAL A 60 0.00 3.05 8.06
C VAL A 60 -0.49 4.45 7.66
N LYS A 61 0.38 5.28 7.08
CA LYS A 61 -0.01 6.60 6.62
C LYS A 61 -1.03 6.55 5.48
N ALA A 62 -0.80 5.69 4.49
CA ALA A 62 -1.73 5.49 3.37
C ALA A 62 -3.11 5.01 3.86
N LEU A 63 -3.15 4.07 4.81
CA LEU A 63 -4.39 3.61 5.44
C LEU A 63 -5.11 4.73 6.20
N GLN A 64 -4.38 5.58 6.92
CA GLN A 64 -4.98 6.73 7.62
C GLN A 64 -5.61 7.73 6.65
N GLU A 65 -4.94 8.03 5.53
CA GLU A 65 -5.46 8.95 4.51
C GLU A 65 -6.68 8.36 3.81
N GLN A 66 -6.62 7.09 3.42
CA GLN A 66 -7.75 6.38 2.85
C GLN A 66 -8.94 6.30 3.82
N GLN A 67 -8.71 6.13 5.12
CA GLN A 67 -9.78 6.11 6.11
C GLN A 67 -10.48 7.47 6.25
N LYS A 68 -9.76 8.58 6.04
CA LYS A 68 -10.37 9.92 6.00
C LYS A 68 -11.25 10.06 4.76
N GLU A 69 -10.75 9.68 3.60
CA GLU A 69 -11.52 9.71 2.34
C GLU A 69 -12.80 8.86 2.45
N ILE A 70 -12.71 7.65 2.99
CA ILE A 70 -13.88 6.78 3.23
C ILE A 70 -14.90 7.46 4.15
N THR A 71 -14.44 8.18 5.17
CA THR A 71 -15.33 8.88 6.10
C THR A 71 -16.05 10.01 5.38
N THR A 72 -15.33 10.83 4.62
CA THR A 72 -15.89 11.91 3.80
C THR A 72 -16.92 11.39 2.80
N LEU A 73 -16.58 10.34 2.04
CA LEU A 73 -17.50 9.74 1.07
C LEU A 73 -18.77 9.19 1.74
N LYS A 74 -18.67 8.59 2.93
CA LYS A 74 -19.84 8.12 3.68
C LYS A 74 -20.74 9.27 4.14
N GLU A 75 -20.15 10.38 4.55
CA GLU A 75 -20.90 11.58 4.94
C GLU A 75 -21.63 12.19 3.74
N GLU A 76 -20.96 12.33 2.60
CA GLU A 76 -21.57 12.82 1.36
C GLU A 76 -22.74 11.92 0.90
N ILE A 77 -22.55 10.59 0.92
CA ILE A 77 -23.61 9.64 0.59
C ILE A 77 -24.80 9.78 1.55
N SER A 78 -24.55 10.00 2.85
CA SER A 78 -25.61 10.23 3.83
C SER A 78 -26.41 11.50 3.51
N GLN A 79 -25.72 12.59 3.20
CA GLN A 79 -26.35 13.86 2.82
C GLN A 79 -27.18 13.73 1.54
N LEU A 80 -26.63 13.07 0.52
CA LEU A 80 -27.33 12.82 -0.75
C LEU A 80 -28.61 12.00 -0.53
N LYS A 81 -28.55 10.95 0.30
CA LYS A 81 -29.74 10.15 0.65
C LYS A 81 -30.80 10.98 1.38
N GLN A 82 -30.41 11.87 2.29
CA GLN A 82 -31.35 12.78 2.96
C GLN A 82 -32.01 13.74 1.97
N LEU A 83 -31.24 14.27 1.02
CA LEU A 83 -31.75 15.16 -0.02
C LEU A 83 -32.74 14.44 -0.94
N GLU A 84 -32.44 13.20 -1.34
CA GLU A 84 -33.32 12.35 -2.14
C GLU A 84 -34.67 12.11 -1.45
N VAL A 85 -34.65 11.81 -0.14
CA VAL A 85 -35.89 11.64 0.65
C VAL A 85 -36.69 12.93 0.68
N ARG A 86 -36.04 14.08 0.90
CA ARG A 86 -36.71 15.38 0.94
C ARG A 86 -37.34 15.75 -0.41
N LEU A 87 -36.67 15.46 -1.52
CA LEU A 87 -37.19 15.70 -2.86
C LEU A 87 -38.45 14.87 -3.11
N LYS A 88 -38.42 13.56 -2.82
CA LYS A 88 -39.59 12.68 -2.93
C LYS A 88 -40.78 13.18 -2.10
N GLN A 89 -40.53 13.71 -0.90
CA GLN A 89 -41.59 14.29 -0.07
C GLN A 89 -42.20 15.57 -0.65
N LEU A 90 -41.42 16.37 -1.37
CA LEU A 90 -41.91 17.58 -2.04
C LEU A 90 -42.71 17.23 -3.30
N GLU A 91 -42.25 16.24 -4.08
CA GLU A 91 -42.96 15.73 -5.25
C GLU A 91 -44.33 15.14 -4.87
N LEU A 92 -44.45 14.44 -3.74
CA LEU A 92 -45.72 13.89 -3.25
C LEU A 92 -46.72 14.95 -2.74
N LYS A 93 -46.27 16.17 -2.49
CA LYS A 93 -47.10 17.28 -2.00
C LYS A 93 -47.65 18.17 -3.11
N GLN A 94 -47.18 17.99 -4.35
CA GLN A 94 -47.69 18.67 -5.55
C GLN A 94 -48.75 17.81 -6.23
#